data_AF-A0A317TZV9-F1
#
_entry.id   AF-A0A317TZV9-F1
#
_cell.length_a   1.000
_cell.length_b   1.000
_cell.length_c   1.000
_cell.angle_alpha   90.00
_cell.angle_beta   90.00
_cell.angle_gamma   90.00
#
_symmetry.space_group_name_H-M   'P 1'
#
loop_
_entity.id
_entity.type
_entity.pdbx_description
1 polymer ?
#
loop_
_entity_poly.entity_id
_entity_poly.type
_entity_poly.pdbx_seq_one_letter_code
_entity_poly.pdbx_strand_id
1 'polypeptide(L)'
;MQAKLNDEKKAAETRYYELVAALEAMNKAQQNLLFDIQPNETLFKKLNEQGQVAPLYVEFVSKNSGAKFTIENKFFPHSWVVTTPENATKEELDYVRDLTLEAIAHPQNAPEGYQPKLLAFFPDNTPPEQIREFIKSAEEKGIEVNLFIGKKSEYDKISQEHSQKTREAIESGNRDKLPGWDGYMKMISRSDGGKKGQEMLRELHAEPTSSLSNN
;
A
#
# COMPACT_ATOMS: atom_id res chain seq x y z
N MET A 1 20.88 -7.43 18.31
CA MET A 1 20.57 -7.60 16.86
C MET A 1 19.56 -8.71 16.63
N GLN A 2 19.78 -9.94 17.13
CA GLN A 2 18.79 -11.04 17.08
C GLN A 2 17.44 -10.68 17.73
N ALA A 3 17.47 -10.00 18.89
CA ALA A 3 16.26 -9.59 19.61
C ALA A 3 15.39 -8.63 18.79
N LYS A 4 15.97 -7.57 18.20
CA LYS A 4 15.25 -6.63 17.31
C LYS A 4 14.60 -7.33 16.10
N LEU A 5 15.31 -8.28 15.47
CA LEU A 5 14.77 -9.05 14.35
C LEU A 5 13.60 -9.96 14.78
N ASN A 6 13.65 -10.52 15.98
CA ASN A 6 12.56 -11.35 16.50
C ASN A 6 11.33 -10.51 16.90
N ASP A 7 11.54 -9.31 17.45
CA ASP A 7 10.46 -8.37 17.75
C ASP A 7 9.79 -7.87 16.46
N GLU A 8 10.58 -7.54 15.43
CA GLU A 8 10.07 -7.17 14.10
C GLU A 8 9.26 -8.30 13.44
N LYS A 9 9.70 -9.56 13.55
CA LYS A 9 8.94 -10.72 13.05
C LYS A 9 7.62 -10.91 13.79
N LYS A 10 7.63 -10.84 15.11
CA LYS A 10 6.43 -10.98 15.93
C LYS A 10 5.42 -9.87 15.63
N ALA A 11 5.91 -8.65 15.41
CA ALA A 11 5.07 -7.53 15.02
C ALA A 11 4.51 -7.69 13.60
N ALA A 12 5.31 -8.16 12.64
CA ALA A 12 4.84 -8.47 11.28
C ALA A 12 3.79 -9.59 11.27
N GLU A 13 4.00 -10.65 12.04
CA GLU A 13 3.05 -11.76 12.18
C GLU A 13 1.73 -11.33 12.84
N THR A 14 1.80 -10.58 13.94
CA THR A 14 0.61 -10.06 14.61
C THR A 14 -0.19 -9.18 13.66
N ARG A 15 0.49 -8.29 12.93
CA ARG A 15 -0.14 -7.38 11.97
C ARG A 15 -0.73 -8.09 10.76
N TYR A 16 -0.11 -9.20 10.33
CA TYR A 16 -0.67 -10.07 9.31
C TYR A 16 -2.02 -10.63 9.71
N TYR A 17 -2.12 -11.22 10.90
CA TYR A 17 -3.38 -11.77 11.37
C TYR A 17 -4.43 -10.69 11.70
N GLU A 18 -4.01 -9.54 12.25
CA GLU A 18 -4.90 -8.39 12.46
C GLU A 18 -5.50 -7.88 11.15
N LEU A 19 -4.67 -7.71 10.12
CA LEU A 19 -5.14 -7.29 8.81
C LEU A 19 -6.12 -8.32 8.27
N VAL A 20 -5.76 -9.60 8.18
CA VAL A 20 -6.66 -10.65 7.66
C VAL A 20 -7.99 -10.67 8.43
N ALA A 21 -7.96 -10.55 9.76
CA ALA A 21 -9.18 -10.51 10.57
C ALA A 21 -10.04 -9.26 10.31
N ALA A 22 -9.44 -8.07 10.19
CA ALA A 22 -10.14 -6.84 9.85
C ALA A 22 -10.76 -6.93 8.44
N LEU A 23 -10.00 -7.47 7.49
CA LEU A 23 -10.43 -7.67 6.12
C LEU A 23 -11.62 -8.64 6.03
N GLU A 24 -11.56 -9.76 6.76
CA GLU A 24 -12.67 -10.71 6.83
C GLU A 24 -13.92 -10.14 7.50
N ALA A 25 -13.75 -9.37 8.59
CA ALA A 25 -14.87 -8.78 9.33
C ALA A 25 -15.62 -7.74 8.47
N MET A 26 -14.88 -6.87 7.78
CA MET A 26 -15.47 -5.85 6.90
C MET A 26 -16.09 -6.48 5.64
N ASN A 27 -15.48 -7.52 5.07
CA ASN A 27 -16.06 -8.26 3.93
C ASN A 27 -17.37 -8.98 4.30
N LYS A 28 -17.47 -9.53 5.53
CA LYS A 28 -18.72 -10.10 6.04
C LYS A 28 -19.80 -9.05 6.27
N ALA A 29 -19.42 -7.83 6.65
CA ALA A 29 -20.35 -6.73 6.88
C ALA A 29 -20.98 -6.18 5.58
N GLN A 30 -20.36 -6.42 4.42
CA GLN A 30 -20.81 -5.95 3.12
C GLN A 30 -21.07 -7.13 2.16
N GLN A 31 -22.07 -7.97 2.48
CA GLN A 31 -22.41 -9.18 1.72
C GLN A 31 -22.72 -8.95 0.23
N ASN A 32 -23.04 -7.70 -0.15
CA ASN A 32 -23.39 -7.30 -1.51
C ASN A 32 -22.15 -7.14 -2.40
N LEU A 33 -20.99 -6.90 -1.78
CA LEU A 33 -19.69 -6.77 -2.43
C LEU A 33 -18.91 -8.06 -2.20
N LEU A 34 -19.02 -8.98 -3.15
CA LEU A 34 -18.43 -10.31 -3.02
C LEU A 34 -16.96 -10.27 -3.42
N PHE A 35 -16.06 -10.04 -2.47
CA PHE A 35 -14.61 -10.21 -2.69
C PHE A 35 -14.13 -11.57 -2.19
N ASP A 36 -13.30 -12.23 -3.00
CA ASP A 36 -12.43 -13.31 -2.54
C ASP A 36 -11.11 -12.70 -2.03
N ILE A 37 -10.76 -12.99 -0.77
CA ILE A 37 -9.58 -12.44 -0.10
C ILE A 37 -8.51 -13.52 -0.08
N GLN A 38 -7.40 -13.26 -0.77
CA GLN A 38 -6.31 -14.23 -0.95
C GLN A 38 -5.03 -13.66 -0.32
N PRO A 39 -4.79 -13.89 0.98
CA PRO A 39 -3.55 -13.49 1.61
C PRO A 39 -2.41 -14.48 1.29
N ASN A 40 -1.16 -14.00 1.28
CA ASN A 40 0.02 -14.82 0.94
C ASN A 40 0.50 -15.77 2.06
N GLU A 41 -0.43 -16.45 2.76
CA GLU A 41 -0.17 -17.18 4.00
C GLU A 41 1.00 -18.19 3.91
N THR A 42 1.01 -19.00 2.86
CA THR A 42 2.06 -20.00 2.64
C THR A 42 3.44 -19.38 2.47
N LEU A 43 3.53 -18.27 1.73
CA LEU A 43 4.80 -17.55 1.54
C LEU A 43 5.23 -16.87 2.83
N PHE A 44 4.28 -16.26 3.53
CA PHE A 44 4.51 -15.59 4.82
C PHE A 44 5.10 -16.55 5.85
N LYS A 45 4.46 -17.71 6.07
CA LYS A 45 4.92 -18.75 6.99
C LYS A 45 6.31 -19.25 6.65
N LYS A 46 6.55 -19.57 5.37
CA LYS A 46 7.86 -20.08 4.89
C LYS A 46 8.99 -19.08 5.13
N LEU A 47 8.77 -17.80 4.85
CA LEU A 47 9.79 -16.77 5.05
C LEU A 47 10.05 -16.50 6.54
N ASN A 48 9.00 -16.52 7.37
CA ASN A 48 9.13 -16.39 8.83
C ASN A 48 9.96 -17.55 9.42
N GLU A 49 9.69 -18.79 9.01
CA GLU A 49 10.45 -19.99 9.40
C GLU A 49 11.93 -19.94 8.98
N GLN A 50 12.23 -19.31 7.84
CA GLN A 50 13.59 -19.07 7.35
C GLN A 50 14.29 -17.88 8.05
N GLY A 51 13.61 -17.26 9.01
CA GLY A 51 14.13 -16.15 9.77
C GLY A 51 14.17 -14.82 9.02
N GLN A 52 13.36 -14.68 7.97
CA GLN A 52 13.23 -13.46 7.16
C GLN A 52 11.95 -12.70 7.51
N VAL A 53 11.95 -11.38 7.34
CA VAL A 53 10.72 -10.57 7.42
C VAL A 53 9.97 -10.73 6.11
N ALA A 54 8.80 -11.36 6.16
CA ALA A 54 7.96 -11.55 4.98
C ALA A 54 7.17 -10.27 4.67
N PRO A 55 7.16 -9.78 3.42
CA PRO A 55 6.25 -8.73 3.04
C PRO A 55 4.82 -9.27 3.17
N LEU A 56 3.98 -8.53 3.87
CA LEU A 56 2.56 -8.80 3.89
C LEU A 56 2.01 -8.47 2.50
N TYR A 57 1.25 -9.40 1.91
CA TYR A 57 0.63 -9.22 0.61
C TYR A 57 -0.75 -9.87 0.60
N VAL A 58 -1.76 -9.09 0.24
CA VAL A 58 -3.16 -9.54 0.16
C VAL A 58 -3.75 -9.13 -1.17
N GLU A 59 -4.42 -10.07 -1.82
CA GLU A 59 -5.19 -9.83 -3.03
C GLU A 59 -6.69 -9.82 -2.72
N PHE A 60 -7.42 -8.88 -3.30
CA PHE A 60 -8.88 -8.87 -3.30
C PHE A 60 -9.34 -9.07 -4.72
N VAL A 61 -10.03 -10.17 -4.98
CA VAL A 61 -10.59 -10.47 -6.28
C VAL A 61 -12.09 -10.29 -6.21
N SER A 62 -12.61 -9.27 -6.90
CA SER A 62 -14.05 -9.07 -7.02
C SER A 62 -14.66 -10.26 -7.75
N LYS A 63 -15.69 -10.88 -7.16
CA LYS A 63 -16.49 -11.92 -7.83
C LYS A 63 -17.46 -11.32 -8.85
N ASN A 64 -17.68 -10.01 -8.83
CA ASN A 64 -18.58 -9.32 -9.75
C ASN A 64 -17.86 -8.95 -11.05
N SER A 65 -16.70 -8.28 -10.94
CA SER A 65 -15.95 -7.74 -12.10
C SER A 65 -14.69 -8.53 -12.44
N GLY A 66 -14.23 -9.42 -11.56
CA GLY A 66 -12.91 -10.03 -11.65
C GLY A 66 -11.76 -9.06 -11.35
N ALA A 67 -12.06 -7.82 -10.93
CA ALA A 67 -11.08 -6.81 -10.56
C ALA A 67 -10.19 -7.31 -9.41
N LYS A 68 -8.88 -7.22 -9.62
CA LYS A 68 -7.87 -7.66 -8.65
C LYS A 68 -7.15 -6.47 -8.04
N PHE A 69 -7.41 -6.22 -6.77
CA PHE A 69 -6.72 -5.22 -5.96
C PHE A 69 -5.60 -5.91 -5.19
N THR A 70 -4.51 -5.18 -4.90
CA THR A 70 -3.43 -5.70 -4.07
C THR A 70 -3.06 -4.67 -3.00
N ILE A 71 -2.81 -5.17 -1.79
CA ILE A 71 -2.25 -4.42 -0.67
C ILE A 71 -0.95 -5.10 -0.26
N GLU A 72 0.15 -4.38 -0.27
CA GLU A 72 1.48 -4.88 0.12
C GLU A 72 2.06 -3.99 1.23
N ASN A 73 2.45 -4.56 2.37
CA ASN A 73 3.35 -3.88 3.31
C ASN A 73 4.79 -4.08 2.83
N LYS A 74 5.20 -3.24 1.88
CA LYS A 74 6.46 -3.42 1.15
C LYS A 74 7.68 -3.18 2.04
N PHE A 75 7.63 -2.20 2.94
CA PHE A 75 8.68 -1.98 3.93
C PHE A 75 8.06 -1.82 5.32
N PHE A 76 8.34 -2.81 6.17
CA PHE A 76 7.85 -2.83 7.53
C PHE A 76 8.47 -1.70 8.37
N PRO A 77 7.71 -1.06 9.29
CA PRO A 77 6.26 -1.24 9.54
C PRO A 77 5.36 -0.28 8.75
N HIS A 78 5.93 0.74 8.12
CA HIS A 78 5.18 1.95 7.75
C HIS A 78 4.87 2.08 6.27
N SER A 79 5.56 1.38 5.39
CA SER A 79 5.41 1.59 3.94
C SER A 79 4.48 0.58 3.30
N TRP A 80 3.39 1.10 2.76
CA TRP A 80 2.34 0.35 2.08
C TRP A 80 2.30 0.68 0.60
N VAL A 81 1.86 -0.29 -0.18
CA VAL A 81 1.55 -0.15 -1.60
C VAL A 81 0.15 -0.67 -1.84
N VAL A 82 -0.65 0.10 -2.57
CA VAL A 82 -1.99 -0.31 -3.01
C VAL A 82 -2.09 -0.17 -4.51
N THR A 83 -2.59 -1.19 -5.20
CA THR A 83 -2.82 -1.14 -6.65
C THR A 83 -4.29 -1.30 -6.98
N THR A 84 -4.86 -0.34 -7.70
CA THR A 84 -6.22 -0.42 -8.22
C THR A 84 -6.24 -0.94 -9.67
N PRO A 85 -7.14 -1.87 -10.04
CA PRO A 85 -7.23 -2.40 -11.39
C PRO A 85 -8.12 -1.53 -12.30
N GLU A 86 -7.90 -1.61 -13.63
CA GLU A 86 -8.62 -0.82 -14.64
C GLU A 86 -10.11 -1.15 -14.76
N ASN A 87 -10.49 -2.39 -14.43
CA ASN A 87 -11.86 -2.90 -14.56
C ASN A 87 -12.68 -2.80 -13.26
N ALA A 88 -12.18 -2.11 -12.24
CA ALA A 88 -12.91 -1.89 -11.01
C ALA A 88 -14.05 -0.87 -11.21
N THR A 89 -15.18 -1.14 -10.58
CA THR A 89 -16.26 -0.16 -10.42
C THR A 89 -15.93 0.85 -9.31
N LYS A 90 -16.60 2.00 -9.31
CA LYS A 90 -16.46 3.01 -8.26
C LYS A 90 -16.78 2.43 -6.87
N GLU A 91 -17.84 1.64 -6.75
CA GLU A 91 -18.23 1.01 -5.48
C GLU A 91 -17.15 0.05 -4.96
N GLU A 92 -16.53 -0.73 -5.85
CA GLU A 92 -15.41 -1.61 -5.48
C GLU A 92 -14.17 -0.82 -5.06
N LEU A 93 -13.88 0.30 -5.74
CA LEU A 93 -12.78 1.20 -5.38
C LEU A 93 -13.00 1.86 -4.02
N ASP A 94 -14.19 2.40 -3.78
CA ASP A 94 -14.57 3.04 -2.51
C ASP A 94 -14.48 2.03 -1.35
N TYR A 95 -14.99 0.82 -1.56
CA TYR A 95 -14.93 -0.24 -0.56
C TYR A 95 -13.49 -0.67 -0.24
N VAL A 96 -12.67 -0.95 -1.26
CA VAL A 96 -11.28 -1.36 -1.04
C VAL A 96 -10.47 -0.21 -0.44
N ARG A 97 -10.72 1.05 -0.83
CA ARG A 97 -10.12 2.23 -0.20
C ARG A 97 -10.39 2.21 1.30
N ASP A 98 -11.66 2.24 1.70
CA ASP A 98 -12.04 2.40 3.11
C ASP A 98 -11.46 1.27 3.95
N LEU A 99 -11.59 0.04 3.45
CA LEU A 99 -11.02 -1.17 4.04
C LEU A 99 -9.50 -1.07 4.25
N THR A 100 -8.79 -0.61 3.22
CA THR A 100 -7.33 -0.53 3.22
C THR A 100 -6.85 0.58 4.14
N LEU A 101 -7.47 1.75 4.09
CA LEU A 101 -7.05 2.92 4.87
C LEU A 101 -7.28 2.70 6.36
N GLU A 102 -8.39 2.06 6.77
CA GLU A 102 -8.60 1.71 8.18
C GLU A 102 -7.52 0.77 8.70
N ALA A 103 -7.15 -0.24 7.92
CA ALA A 103 -6.14 -1.21 8.34
C ALA A 103 -4.72 -0.62 8.38
N ILE A 104 -4.44 0.40 7.55
CA ILE A 104 -3.16 1.10 7.54
C ILE A 104 -3.05 2.11 8.69
N ALA A 105 -4.11 2.89 8.94
CA ALA A 105 -4.08 4.05 9.82
C ALA A 105 -3.87 3.71 11.30
N HIS A 106 -4.55 2.68 11.81
CA HIS A 106 -4.60 2.39 13.24
C HIS A 106 -4.45 0.89 13.54
N PRO A 107 -3.29 0.27 13.26
CA PRO A 107 -3.05 -1.10 13.71
C PRO A 107 -3.06 -1.15 15.24
N GLN A 108 -3.71 -2.15 15.85
CA GLN A 108 -3.89 -2.21 17.30
C GLN A 108 -2.55 -2.25 18.06
N ASN A 109 -1.51 -2.80 17.43
CA ASN A 109 -0.16 -2.92 17.98
C ASN A 109 0.88 -2.06 17.24
N ALA A 110 0.49 -0.85 16.78
CA ALA A 110 1.45 0.09 16.19
C ALA A 110 2.59 0.42 17.19
N PRO A 111 3.87 0.48 16.75
CA PRO A 111 4.92 1.02 17.60
C PRO A 111 4.63 2.49 17.94
N GLU A 112 5.10 2.94 19.09
CA GLU A 112 5.02 4.36 19.47
C GLU A 112 5.65 5.25 18.39
N GLY A 113 4.91 6.27 17.94
CA GLY A 113 5.34 7.15 16.84
C GLY A 113 5.13 6.57 15.43
N TYR A 114 4.27 5.57 15.25
CA TYR A 114 3.91 5.04 13.94
C TYR A 114 3.37 6.12 12.99
N GLN A 115 4.01 6.30 11.84
CA GLN A 115 3.61 7.22 10.78
C GLN A 115 3.49 6.44 9.46
N PRO A 116 2.29 5.99 9.09
CA PRO A 116 2.08 5.21 7.87
C PRO A 116 2.38 6.05 6.62
N LYS A 117 3.02 5.42 5.65
CA LYS A 117 3.29 5.94 4.31
C LYS A 117 2.69 5.00 3.27
N LEU A 118 2.09 5.54 2.23
CA LEU A 118 1.39 4.77 1.23
C LEU A 118 1.82 5.22 -0.18
N LEU A 119 2.12 4.27 -1.06
CA LEU A 119 2.13 4.49 -2.50
C LEU A 119 0.83 3.92 -3.09
N ALA A 120 -0.03 4.78 -3.61
CA ALA A 120 -1.22 4.36 -4.36
C ALA A 120 -0.94 4.38 -5.86
N PHE A 121 -1.14 3.24 -6.51
CA PHE A 121 -1.12 3.08 -7.97
C PHE A 121 -2.54 3.21 -8.53
N PHE A 122 -2.71 4.13 -9.47
CA PHE A 122 -3.92 4.31 -10.25
C PHE A 122 -3.62 4.16 -11.75
N PRO A 123 -4.45 3.42 -12.51
CA PRO A 123 -4.39 3.43 -13.96
C PRO A 123 -4.60 4.82 -14.57
N ASP A 124 -4.02 5.06 -15.75
CA ASP A 124 -4.10 6.34 -16.48
C ASP A 124 -5.53 6.80 -16.78
N ASN A 125 -6.48 5.87 -16.88
CA ASN A 125 -7.89 6.15 -17.15
C ASN A 125 -8.73 6.35 -15.88
N THR A 126 -8.12 6.32 -14.69
CA THR A 126 -8.82 6.57 -13.44
C THR A 126 -9.28 8.03 -13.38
N PRO A 127 -10.57 8.30 -13.11
CA PRO A 127 -11.05 9.67 -13.03
C PRO A 127 -10.37 10.49 -11.90
N PRO A 128 -9.90 11.72 -12.16
CA PRO A 128 -9.13 12.51 -11.18
C PRO A 128 -9.84 12.75 -9.84
N GLU A 129 -11.17 12.88 -9.85
CA GLU A 129 -11.98 13.07 -8.65
C GLU A 129 -11.89 11.86 -7.70
N GLN A 130 -11.84 10.64 -8.24
CA GLN A 130 -11.71 9.43 -7.43
C GLN A 130 -10.33 9.34 -6.76
N ILE A 131 -9.30 9.76 -7.49
CA ILE A 131 -7.93 9.84 -6.95
C ILE A 131 -7.87 10.88 -5.83
N ARG A 132 -8.50 12.05 -6.02
CA ARG A 132 -8.58 13.12 -5.01
C ARG A 132 -9.33 12.69 -3.75
N GLU A 133 -10.48 12.01 -3.89
CA GLU A 133 -11.23 11.45 -2.76
C GLU A 133 -10.39 10.45 -1.97
N PHE A 134 -9.63 9.59 -2.67
CA PHE A 134 -8.71 8.65 -2.03
C PHE A 134 -7.64 9.37 -1.20
N ILE A 135 -6.97 10.37 -1.79
CA ILE A 135 -5.90 11.11 -1.11
C ILE A 135 -6.43 11.78 0.15
N LYS A 136 -7.56 12.49 0.05
CA LYS A 136 -8.18 13.17 1.21
C LYS A 136 -8.51 12.18 2.33
N SER A 137 -9.15 11.07 1.99
CA SER A 137 -9.53 10.03 2.97
C SER A 137 -8.31 9.43 3.68
N ALA A 138 -7.19 9.27 2.97
CA ALA A 138 -5.95 8.75 3.53
C ALA A 138 -5.25 9.78 4.43
N GLU A 139 -5.15 11.03 3.99
CA GLU A 139 -4.51 12.11 4.74
C GLU A 139 -5.31 12.47 6.01
N GLU A 140 -6.65 12.44 5.98
CA GLU A 140 -7.52 12.61 7.16
C GLU A 140 -7.23 11.55 8.25
N LYS A 141 -6.73 10.38 7.84
CA LYS A 141 -6.31 9.29 8.73
C LYS A 141 -4.84 9.36 9.13
N GLY A 142 -4.13 10.43 8.78
CA GLY A 142 -2.71 10.64 9.11
C GLY A 142 -1.74 9.82 8.27
N ILE A 143 -2.14 9.35 7.09
CA ILE A 143 -1.28 8.57 6.18
C ILE A 143 -0.58 9.52 5.20
N GLU A 144 0.75 9.43 5.09
CA GLU A 144 1.54 10.13 4.07
C GLU A 144 1.33 9.46 2.70
N VAL A 145 0.72 10.16 1.74
CA VAL A 145 0.38 9.61 0.42
C VAL A 145 1.42 9.97 -0.65
N ASN A 146 1.88 8.95 -1.37
CA ASN A 146 2.63 9.01 -2.61
C ASN A 146 1.76 8.41 -3.73
N LEU A 147 1.91 8.91 -4.96
CA LEU A 147 1.08 8.47 -6.09
C LEU A 147 1.91 7.99 -7.28
N PHE A 148 1.39 6.98 -7.95
CA PHE A 148 1.75 6.62 -9.32
C PHE A 148 0.48 6.57 -10.16
N ILE A 149 0.41 7.37 -11.23
CA ILE A 149 -0.74 7.41 -12.14
C ILE A 149 -0.25 7.03 -13.53
N GLY A 150 -0.51 5.81 -13.99
CA GLY A 150 0.11 5.34 -15.23
C GLY A 150 -0.21 3.90 -15.63
N LYS A 151 0.56 3.38 -16.58
CA LYS A 151 0.39 2.00 -17.05
C LYS A 151 0.95 1.01 -16.03
N LYS A 152 0.22 -0.07 -15.78
CA LYS A 152 0.69 -1.17 -14.91
C LYS A 152 2.05 -1.73 -15.33
N SER A 153 2.29 -1.85 -16.64
CA SER A 153 3.56 -2.37 -17.15
C SER A 153 4.78 -1.47 -16.86
N GLU A 154 4.58 -0.16 -16.69
CA GLU A 154 5.63 0.76 -16.25
C GLU A 154 5.91 0.57 -14.76
N TYR A 155 4.84 0.55 -13.96
CA TYR A 155 4.92 0.29 -12.52
C TYR A 155 5.62 -1.05 -12.19
N ASP A 156 5.24 -2.12 -12.89
CA ASP A 156 5.80 -3.46 -12.69
C ASP A 156 7.30 -3.49 -12.98
N LYS A 157 7.77 -2.76 -14.01
CA LYS A 157 9.21 -2.63 -14.31
C LYS A 157 9.98 -1.96 -13.16
N ILE A 158 9.42 -0.90 -12.58
CA ILE A 158 10.04 -0.21 -11.45
C ILE A 158 10.11 -1.14 -10.23
N SER A 159 9.02 -1.87 -9.95
CA SER A 159 8.97 -2.85 -8.86
C SER A 159 10.01 -3.98 -9.04
N GLN A 160 10.17 -4.47 -10.27
CA GLN A 160 11.18 -5.46 -10.63
C GLN A 160 12.61 -4.92 -10.47
N GLU A 161 12.89 -3.72 -10.98
CA GLU A 161 14.21 -3.08 -10.85
C GLU A 161 14.59 -2.89 -9.38
N HIS A 162 13.65 -2.41 -8.55
CA HIS A 162 13.87 -2.25 -7.11
C HIS A 162 14.15 -3.59 -6.42
N SER A 163 13.36 -4.62 -6.75
CA SER A 163 13.54 -5.97 -6.20
C SER A 163 14.91 -6.55 -6.56
N GLN A 164 15.37 -6.32 -7.80
CA GLN A 164 16.69 -6.74 -8.25
C GLN A 164 17.81 -6.04 -7.49
N LYS A 165 17.77 -4.70 -7.37
CA LYS A 165 18.80 -3.95 -6.62
C LYS A 165 18.83 -4.34 -5.14
N THR A 166 17.67 -4.61 -4.56
CA THR A 166 17.57 -5.11 -3.19
C THR A 166 18.25 -6.48 -3.05
N ARG A 167 17.99 -7.40 -3.98
CA ARG A 167 18.64 -8.72 -4.00
C ARG A 167 20.15 -8.61 -4.14
N GLU A 168 20.64 -7.81 -5.08
CA GLU A 168 22.09 -7.59 -5.30
C GLU A 168 22.78 -7.00 -4.06
N ALA A 169 22.13 -6.07 -3.35
CA ALA A 169 22.66 -5.50 -2.10
C ALA A 169 22.72 -6.54 -0.97
N ILE A 170 21.73 -7.44 -0.88
CA ILE A 170 21.73 -8.54 0.08
C ILE A 170 22.84 -9.55 -0.24
N GLU A 171 22.92 -10.00 -1.50
CA GLU A 171 23.90 -11.00 -1.95
C GLU A 171 25.35 -10.50 -1.79
N SER A 172 25.58 -9.21 -1.99
CA SER A 172 26.89 -8.57 -1.77
C SER A 172 27.21 -8.32 -0.30
N GLY A 173 26.29 -8.62 0.64
CA GLY A 173 26.44 -8.36 2.06
C GLY A 173 26.49 -6.86 2.42
N ASN A 174 26.23 -5.97 1.46
CA ASN A 174 26.37 -4.53 1.63
C ASN A 174 25.03 -3.90 2.01
N ARG A 175 24.72 -3.95 3.31
CA ARG A 175 23.47 -3.41 3.86
C ARG A 175 23.31 -1.91 3.68
N ASP A 176 24.41 -1.16 3.57
CA ASP A 176 24.38 0.30 3.35
C ASP A 176 23.88 0.67 1.94
N LYS A 177 23.88 -0.28 1.01
CA LYS A 177 23.35 -0.10 -0.36
C LYS A 177 21.89 -0.53 -0.51
N LEU A 178 21.22 -0.95 0.56
CA LEU A 178 19.80 -1.31 0.49
C LEU A 178 18.99 -0.06 0.08
N PRO A 179 18.26 -0.09 -1.06
CA PRO A 179 17.55 1.09 -1.54
C PRO A 179 16.41 1.50 -0.60
N GLY A 180 15.75 0.55 0.06
CA GLY A 180 14.66 0.83 0.99
C GLY A 180 13.49 1.59 0.35
N TRP A 181 12.68 2.24 1.19
CA TRP A 181 11.56 3.08 0.77
C TRP A 181 12.02 4.28 -0.05
N ASP A 182 13.01 5.02 0.42
CA ASP A 182 13.47 6.24 -0.25
C ASP A 182 14.05 5.96 -1.64
N GLY A 183 14.81 4.87 -1.78
CA GLY A 183 15.31 4.40 -3.08
C GLY A 183 14.17 3.96 -4.00
N TYR A 184 13.12 3.33 -3.47
CA TYR A 184 11.93 2.97 -4.23
C TYR A 184 11.17 4.22 -4.70
N MET A 185 10.92 5.19 -3.81
CA MET A 185 10.25 6.45 -4.13
C MET A 185 11.05 7.30 -5.12
N LYS A 186 12.38 7.23 -5.08
CA LYS A 186 13.26 7.86 -6.06
C LYS A 186 13.13 7.25 -7.45
N MET A 187 12.89 5.94 -7.55
CA MET A 187 12.61 5.30 -8.85
C MET A 187 11.22 5.69 -9.36
N ILE A 188 10.21 5.65 -8.48
CA ILE A 188 8.85 6.07 -8.80
C ILE A 188 8.81 7.51 -9.31
N SER A 189 9.38 8.46 -8.58
CA SER A 189 9.38 9.89 -8.96
C SER A 189 10.10 10.22 -10.27
N ARG A 190 10.96 9.32 -10.78
CA ARG A 190 11.63 9.48 -12.08
C ARG A 190 10.80 8.98 -13.26
N SER A 191 9.83 8.12 -12.99
CA SER A 191 8.90 7.58 -13.99
C SER A 191 7.87 8.62 -14.42
N ASP A 192 7.23 8.41 -15.57
CA ASP A 192 6.20 9.34 -16.04
C ASP A 192 4.95 9.25 -15.16
N GLY A 193 4.59 8.04 -14.73
CA GLY A 193 3.48 7.85 -13.80
C GLY A 193 3.70 8.47 -12.42
N GLY A 194 4.94 8.45 -11.91
CA GLY A 194 5.28 9.12 -10.66
C GLY A 194 5.29 10.64 -10.77
N LYS A 195 5.74 11.21 -11.90
CA LYS A 195 5.67 12.67 -12.14
C LYS A 195 4.22 13.16 -12.18
N LYS A 196 3.33 12.43 -12.86
CA LYS A 196 1.88 12.71 -12.86
C LYS A 196 1.31 12.69 -11.44
N GLY A 197 1.69 11.68 -10.65
CA GLY A 197 1.30 11.59 -9.24
C GLY A 197 1.76 12.80 -8.40
N GLN A 198 3.03 13.21 -8.56
CA GLN A 198 3.57 14.38 -7.86
C GLN A 198 2.89 15.69 -8.27
N GLU A 199 2.58 15.85 -9.56
CA GLU A 199 1.85 17.02 -10.07
C GLU A 199 0.46 17.11 -9.45
N MET A 200 -0.29 16.00 -9.41
CA MET A 200 -1.61 15.96 -8.78
C MET A 200 -1.56 16.26 -7.27
N LEU A 201 -0.62 15.68 -6.53
CA LEU A 201 -0.44 15.98 -5.10
C LEU A 201 -0.12 17.47 -4.89
N ARG A 202 0.78 18.03 -5.70
CA ARG A 202 1.12 19.45 -5.65
C ARG A 202 -0.08 20.35 -5.92
N GLU A 203 -0.89 20.02 -6.93
CA GLU A 203 -2.13 20.76 -7.22
C GLU A 203 -3.11 20.70 -6.06
N LEU A 204 -3.34 19.50 -5.49
CA LEU A 204 -4.27 19.30 -4.38
C LEU A 204 -3.84 20.06 -3.12
N HIS A 205 -2.55 20.05 -2.80
CA HIS A 205 -2.01 20.79 -1.63
C HIS A 205 -1.87 22.29 -1.87
N ALA A 206 -1.87 22.73 -3.12
CA ALA A 206 -1.86 24.14 -3.49
C ALA A 206 -3.27 24.75 -3.58
N GLU A 207 -4.33 23.93 -3.63
CA GLU A 207 -5.71 24.42 -3.55
C GLU A 207 -5.89 25.15 -2.21
N PRO A 208 -6.27 26.45 -2.21
CA PRO A 208 -6.56 27.13 -0.97
C PRO A 208 -7.70 26.38 -0.28
N THR A 209 -7.52 26.07 1.00
CA THR A 209 -8.59 25.64 1.91
C THR A 209 -9.56 26.80 2.13
N SER A 210 -10.20 27.31 1.08
CA SER A 210 -11.24 28.32 1.18
C SER A 210 -12.58 27.62 1.36
N SER A 211 -13.01 27.47 2.61
CA SER A 211 -14.37 27.76 3.11
C SER A 211 -14.75 26.94 4.34
N LEU A 212 -14.27 27.36 5.52
CA LEU A 212 -15.00 27.25 6.79
C LEU A 212 -14.74 28.51 7.63
N SER A 213 -15.11 29.66 7.07
CA SER A 213 -15.39 30.87 7.83
C SER A 213 -16.65 31.46 7.23
N ASN A 214 -17.80 30.97 7.70
CA ASN A 214 -19.10 31.65 7.70
C ASN A 214 -20.11 30.84 8.55
N ASN A 215 -20.06 31.05 9.86
CA ASN A 215 -21.14 31.66 10.66
C ASN A 215 -20.83 31.51 12.15
#